data_AF-A0A380DJB1-F1
#
_entry.id   AF-A0A380DJB1-F1
#
_cell.length_a   1.000
_cell.length_b   1.000
_cell.length_c   1.000
_cell.angle_alpha   90.00
_cell.angle_beta   90.00
_cell.angle_gamma   90.00
#
_symmetry.space_group_name_H-M   'P 1'
#
loop_
_entity.id
_entity.type
_entity.pdbx_description
1 polymer ?
#
loop_
_entity_poly.entity_id
_entity_poly.type
_entity_poly.pdbx_seq_one_letter_code
_entity_poly.pdbx_strand_id
1 'polypeptide(L)'
;MAKEKMDYMDVSPKQVVSAATACIPFLENDDSNRALMGANMQRQAVPLMNPEAPFVGTGMEHVAARDSGAAITAKHRGRVEHVESNEILVRRLVEENGVEHEGELDRYPLAKFKRSNSGTCYNQRPIVAVGDVVEYNEILADGPSMELGEMALGRNVVVGFMTWDGYNYEDAVIMSERLVKDDVYTSIHIEEYESEARDTKLGPEEITRDIPNVSESAT
;
A
#
# COMPACT_ATOMS: atom_id res chain seq x y z
N MET A 1 11.40 45.48 3.31
CA MET A 1 12.08 45.35 4.63
C MET A 1 13.57 45.24 4.39
N ALA A 2 14.42 45.85 5.22
CA ALA A 2 15.87 45.74 5.10
C ALA A 2 16.33 44.31 5.47
N LYS A 3 17.31 43.77 4.76
CA LYS A 3 17.83 42.39 4.94
C LYS A 3 18.24 42.08 6.39
N GLU A 4 18.66 43.10 7.13
CA GLU A 4 19.10 43.04 8.54
C GLU A 4 17.94 42.86 9.54
N LYS A 5 16.68 42.88 9.08
CA LYS A 5 15.48 42.68 9.93
C LYS A 5 14.85 41.29 9.79
N MET A 6 15.47 40.35 9.10
CA MET A 6 14.99 38.96 9.02
C MET A 6 15.70 38.09 10.06
N ASP A 7 14.93 37.59 11.03
CA ASP A 7 15.42 36.68 12.07
C ASP A 7 15.34 35.20 11.66
N TYR A 8 14.41 34.85 10.75
CA TYR A 8 14.12 33.47 10.35
C TYR A 8 13.84 33.34 8.86
N MET A 9 14.00 32.12 8.34
CA MET A 9 13.67 31.72 6.97
C MET A 9 13.02 30.34 6.98
N ASP A 10 12.05 30.15 6.09
CA ASP A 10 11.40 28.86 5.86
C ASP A 10 12.41 27.78 5.42
N VAL A 11 12.24 26.54 5.94
CA VAL A 11 13.17 25.43 5.68
C VAL A 11 12.91 24.81 4.31
N SER A 12 11.64 24.65 3.95
CA SER A 12 11.24 24.05 2.67
C SER A 12 9.85 24.54 2.25
N PRO A 13 9.59 24.76 0.95
CA PRO A 13 8.24 25.01 0.45
C PRO A 13 7.24 23.88 0.80
N LYS A 14 7.73 22.64 0.95
CA LYS A 14 6.89 21.48 1.30
C LYS A 14 6.38 21.53 2.76
N GLN A 15 6.95 22.37 3.63
CA GLN A 15 6.57 22.42 5.05
C GLN A 15 5.16 22.98 5.28
N VAL A 16 4.58 23.66 4.28
CA VAL A 16 3.27 24.33 4.38
C VAL A 16 2.11 23.37 4.13
N VAL A 17 2.37 22.22 3.48
CA VAL A 17 1.34 21.28 3.02
C VAL A 17 1.39 19.96 3.78
N SER A 18 0.26 19.26 3.83
CA SER A 18 0.17 17.94 4.44
C SER A 18 0.91 16.88 3.61
N ALA A 19 1.26 15.73 4.22
CA ALA A 19 1.91 14.63 3.50
C ALA A 19 1.10 14.15 2.28
N ALA A 20 -0.24 14.06 2.41
CA ALA A 20 -1.11 13.67 1.30
C ALA A 20 -1.09 14.71 0.17
N THR A 21 -1.23 16.00 0.53
CA THR A 21 -1.18 17.09 -0.45
C THR A 21 0.20 17.19 -1.13
N ALA A 22 1.28 16.86 -0.41
CA ALA A 22 2.63 16.86 -0.94
C ALA A 22 2.87 15.76 -1.98
N CYS A 23 2.02 14.74 -2.08
CA CYS A 23 2.06 13.71 -3.12
C CYS A 23 1.32 14.13 -4.41
N ILE A 24 0.75 15.33 -4.47
CA ILE A 24 0.10 15.86 -5.69
C ILE A 24 1.15 16.58 -6.54
N PRO A 25 1.49 16.09 -7.75
CA PRO A 25 2.37 16.80 -8.66
C PRO A 25 1.67 18.05 -9.23
N PHE A 26 2.44 19.09 -9.57
CA PHE A 26 1.95 20.35 -10.15
C PHE A 26 0.90 21.10 -9.31
N LEU A 27 0.91 20.89 -7.99
CA LEU A 27 -0.01 21.50 -7.02
C LEU A 27 -0.11 23.03 -7.16
N GLU A 28 0.98 23.69 -7.56
CA GLU A 28 1.04 25.13 -7.78
C GLU A 28 0.16 25.65 -8.92
N ASN A 29 -0.30 24.76 -9.82
CA ASN A 29 -1.16 25.09 -10.95
C ASN A 29 -2.64 24.78 -10.70
N ASP A 30 -2.95 24.12 -9.58
CA ASP A 30 -4.30 23.73 -9.21
C ASP A 30 -4.94 24.75 -8.26
N ASP A 31 -6.26 24.93 -8.38
CA ASP A 31 -7.00 25.70 -7.39
C ASP A 31 -7.09 24.94 -6.06
N SER A 32 -7.21 25.69 -4.97
CA SER A 32 -7.19 25.13 -3.61
C SER A 32 -8.32 24.14 -3.34
N ASN A 33 -9.49 24.30 -3.96
CA ASN A 33 -10.62 23.38 -3.76
C ASN A 33 -10.35 22.04 -4.47
N ARG A 34 -9.80 22.06 -5.69
CA ARG A 34 -9.38 20.85 -6.40
C ARG A 34 -8.23 20.14 -5.69
N ALA A 35 -7.26 20.87 -5.18
CA ALA A 35 -6.18 20.29 -4.37
C ALA A 35 -6.73 19.57 -3.11
N LEU A 36 -7.69 20.19 -2.42
CA LEU A 36 -8.36 19.57 -1.27
C LEU A 36 -9.13 18.30 -1.67
N MET A 37 -9.88 18.36 -2.77
CA MET A 37 -10.60 17.19 -3.29
C MET A 37 -9.63 16.06 -3.66
N GLY A 38 -8.55 16.37 -4.37
CA GLY A 38 -7.52 15.40 -4.75
C GLY A 38 -6.90 14.70 -3.55
N ALA A 39 -6.48 15.45 -2.53
CA ALA A 39 -5.91 14.88 -1.30
C ALA A 39 -6.92 14.00 -0.53
N ASN A 40 -8.21 14.33 -0.57
CA ASN A 40 -9.26 13.52 0.06
C ASN A 40 -9.55 12.24 -0.75
N MET A 41 -9.60 12.33 -2.08
CA MET A 41 -9.81 11.19 -2.97
C MET A 41 -8.65 10.19 -2.89
N GLN A 42 -7.40 10.65 -2.77
CA GLN A 42 -6.24 9.78 -2.57
C GLN A 42 -6.40 8.84 -1.36
N ARG A 43 -6.98 9.31 -0.25
CA ARG A 43 -7.20 8.49 0.96
C ARG A 43 -8.29 7.44 0.78
N GLN A 44 -9.12 7.55 -0.24
CA GLN A 44 -10.20 6.61 -0.55
C GLN A 44 -9.79 5.57 -1.60
N ALA A 45 -8.58 5.70 -2.17
CA ALA A 45 -8.08 4.75 -3.14
C ALA A 45 -7.98 3.33 -2.52
N VAL A 46 -8.54 2.36 -3.24
CA VAL A 46 -8.54 0.95 -2.82
C VAL A 46 -7.30 0.26 -3.40
N PRO A 47 -6.58 -0.56 -2.61
CA PRO A 47 -5.45 -1.32 -3.13
C PRO A 47 -5.82 -2.23 -4.31
N LEU A 48 -5.05 -2.11 -5.38
CA LEU A 48 -5.17 -2.95 -6.57
C LEU A 48 -4.37 -4.25 -6.41
N MET A 49 -4.70 -5.25 -7.22
CA MET A 49 -3.97 -6.52 -7.25
C MET A 49 -2.51 -6.31 -7.67
N ASN A 50 -2.28 -5.45 -8.66
CA ASN A 50 -0.96 -5.11 -9.18
C ASN A 50 -0.85 -3.58 -9.30
N PRO A 51 -0.48 -2.87 -8.23
CA PRO A 51 -0.26 -1.42 -8.29
C PRO A 51 0.99 -1.10 -9.13
N GLU A 52 1.03 0.11 -9.70
CA GLU A 52 2.23 0.67 -10.37
C GLU A 52 2.58 2.04 -9.80
N ALA A 53 3.87 2.29 -9.56
CA ALA A 53 4.39 3.57 -9.12
C ALA A 53 4.09 4.65 -10.17
N PRO A 54 3.73 5.87 -9.73
CA PRO A 54 3.37 6.94 -10.65
C PRO A 54 4.59 7.37 -11.47
N PHE A 55 4.44 7.48 -12.79
CA PHE A 55 5.52 8.03 -13.64
C PHE A 55 5.83 9.49 -13.33
N VAL A 56 4.85 10.21 -12.79
CA VAL A 56 4.98 11.61 -12.36
C VAL A 56 4.68 11.68 -10.87
N GLY A 57 5.72 11.62 -10.05
CA GLY A 57 5.66 11.75 -8.59
C GLY A 57 6.33 13.02 -8.05
N THR A 58 6.31 13.21 -6.72
CA THR A 58 6.93 14.36 -6.05
C THR A 58 8.16 14.02 -5.20
N GLY A 59 8.46 12.72 -5.10
CA GLY A 59 9.46 12.12 -4.21
C GLY A 59 8.97 11.96 -2.76
N MET A 60 7.74 12.38 -2.45
CA MET A 60 7.13 12.14 -1.14
C MET A 60 6.63 10.69 -1.01
N GLU A 61 6.41 10.02 -2.15
CA GLU A 61 5.86 8.68 -2.25
C GLU A 61 6.72 7.65 -1.50
N HIS A 62 8.05 7.71 -1.63
CA HIS A 62 8.97 6.82 -0.92
C HIS A 62 8.96 7.05 0.60
N VAL A 63 8.89 8.31 1.04
CA VAL A 63 8.85 8.65 2.47
C VAL A 63 7.52 8.23 3.07
N ALA A 64 6.40 8.53 2.38
CA ALA A 64 5.06 8.12 2.80
C ALA A 64 4.93 6.60 2.86
N ALA A 65 5.46 5.90 1.86
CA ALA A 65 5.58 4.45 1.81
C ALA A 65 6.27 3.87 3.05
N ARG A 66 7.51 4.30 3.28
CA ARG A 66 8.35 3.82 4.38
C ARG A 66 7.74 4.12 5.75
N ASP A 67 7.26 5.35 5.95
CA ASP A 67 6.83 5.84 7.26
C ASP A 67 5.36 5.48 7.58
N SER A 68 4.60 4.92 6.61
CA SER A 68 3.21 4.47 6.79
C SER A 68 3.06 3.28 7.76
N GLY A 69 4.13 2.50 7.96
CA GLY A 69 4.08 1.22 8.66
C GLY A 69 3.43 0.08 7.88
N ALA A 70 3.04 0.30 6.62
CA ALA A 70 2.51 -0.75 5.75
C ALA A 70 3.63 -1.61 5.12
N ALA A 71 4.77 -0.99 4.83
CA ALA A 71 5.99 -1.66 4.40
C ALA A 71 6.73 -2.29 5.59
N ILE A 72 7.52 -3.32 5.30
CA ILE A 72 8.45 -3.91 6.26
C ILE A 72 9.82 -3.29 6.04
N THR A 73 10.39 -2.66 7.07
CA THR A 73 11.72 -2.06 7.00
C THR A 73 12.75 -2.83 7.81
N ALA A 74 14.01 -2.75 7.38
CA ALA A 74 15.14 -3.36 8.06
C ALA A 74 15.46 -2.62 9.37
N LYS A 75 15.59 -3.36 10.46
CA LYS A 75 15.94 -2.80 11.78
C LYS A 75 17.42 -2.54 11.94
N HIS A 76 18.26 -3.22 11.16
CA HIS A 76 19.71 -3.16 11.23
C HIS A 76 20.29 -3.38 9.83
N ARG A 77 21.49 -2.87 9.61
CA ARG A 77 22.28 -3.19 8.42
C ARG A 77 22.57 -4.69 8.38
N GLY A 78 22.40 -5.31 7.23
CA GLY A 78 22.60 -6.75 7.10
C GLY A 78 22.57 -7.24 5.66
N ARG A 79 22.91 -8.51 5.48
CA ARG A 79 22.79 -9.22 4.20
C ARG A 79 21.57 -10.12 4.23
N VAL A 80 20.74 -10.05 3.20
CA VAL A 80 19.59 -10.92 3.01
C VAL A 80 20.08 -12.35 2.77
N GLU A 81 19.76 -13.26 3.68
CA GLU A 81 20.18 -14.67 3.61
C GLU A 81 19.11 -15.52 2.94
N HIS A 82 17.85 -15.21 3.18
CA HIS A 82 16.72 -15.98 2.67
C HIS A 82 15.51 -15.09 2.39
N VAL A 83 14.85 -15.34 1.25
CA VAL A 83 13.63 -14.63 0.86
C VAL A 83 12.58 -15.65 0.48
N GLU A 84 11.49 -15.65 1.22
CA GLU A 84 10.28 -16.38 0.89
C GLU A 84 9.10 -15.43 0.77
N SER A 85 7.98 -15.94 0.25
CA SER A 85 6.78 -15.12 0.14
C SER A 85 6.29 -14.66 1.51
N ASN A 86 6.32 -15.51 2.53
CA ASN A 86 5.78 -15.27 3.87
C ASN A 86 6.80 -14.69 4.86
N GLU A 87 8.11 -14.75 4.58
CA GLU A 87 9.13 -14.21 5.48
C GLU A 87 10.44 -13.85 4.77
N ILE A 88 11.19 -12.94 5.38
CA ILE A 88 12.54 -12.53 4.95
C ILE A 88 13.49 -12.73 6.14
N LEU A 89 14.66 -13.33 5.89
CA LEU A 89 15.72 -13.49 6.88
C LEU A 89 16.92 -12.63 6.50
N VAL A 90 17.33 -11.74 7.39
CA VAL A 90 18.46 -10.82 7.20
C VAL A 90 19.51 -11.08 8.27
N ARG A 91 20.71 -11.45 7.85
CA ARG A 91 21.86 -11.63 8.73
C ARG A 91 22.51 -10.29 8.97
N ARG A 92 22.59 -9.86 10.23
CA ARG A 92 23.20 -8.57 10.57
C ARG A 92 24.67 -8.54 10.17
N LEU A 93 25.12 -7.41 9.65
CA LEU A 93 26.53 -7.12 9.41
C LEU A 93 27.00 -6.15 10.49
N VAL A 94 27.89 -6.62 11.36
CA VAL A 94 28.45 -5.81 12.45
C VAL A 94 29.89 -5.49 12.08
N GLU A 95 30.25 -4.22 12.09
CA GLU A 95 31.61 -3.77 11.84
C GLU A 95 32.33 -3.60 13.19
N GLU A 96 33.26 -4.50 13.50
CA GLU A 96 34.13 -4.40 14.67
C GLU A 96 35.59 -4.31 14.20
N ASN A 97 36.32 -3.29 14.65
CA ASN A 97 37.73 -3.07 14.32
C ASN A 97 38.05 -2.99 12.81
N GLY A 98 37.09 -2.56 11.97
CA GLY A 98 37.25 -2.44 10.52
C GLY A 98 37.14 -3.77 9.76
N VAL A 99 36.63 -4.81 10.40
CA VAL A 99 36.31 -6.10 9.79
C VAL A 99 34.81 -6.35 9.91
N GLU A 100 34.16 -6.67 8.79
CA GLU A 100 32.73 -7.03 8.80
C GLU A 100 32.57 -8.47 9.31
N HIS A 101 31.77 -8.61 10.36
CA HIS A 101 31.39 -9.89 10.95
C HIS A 101 29.90 -10.15 10.78
N GLU A 102 29.58 -11.43 10.51
CA GLU A 102 28.21 -11.91 10.48
C GLU A 102 27.67 -12.04 11.91
N GLY A 103 26.59 -11.32 12.19
CA GLY A 103 25.92 -11.28 13.49
C GLY A 103 24.66 -12.16 13.55
N GLU A 104 23.72 -11.72 14.38
CA GLU A 104 22.42 -12.39 14.58
C GLU A 104 21.55 -12.38 13.31
N LEU A 105 20.65 -13.36 13.22
CA LEU A 105 19.67 -13.47 12.14
C LEU A 105 18.36 -12.79 12.55
N ASP A 106 17.99 -11.72 11.84
CA ASP A 106 16.71 -11.05 11.98
C ASP A 106 15.65 -11.71 11.09
N ARG A 107 14.50 -12.08 11.67
CA ARG A 107 13.36 -12.66 10.97
C ARG A 107 12.25 -11.62 10.82
N TYR A 108 11.79 -11.43 9.58
CA TYR A 108 10.73 -10.50 9.22
C TYR A 108 9.54 -11.25 8.62
N PRO A 109 8.49 -11.55 9.41
CA PRO A 109 7.28 -12.19 8.89
C PRO A 109 6.45 -11.20 8.06
N LEU A 110 5.96 -11.65 6.91
CA LEU A 110 5.13 -10.88 5.99
C LEU A 110 3.65 -11.25 6.16
N ALA A 111 2.78 -10.25 6.15
CA ALA A 111 1.34 -10.45 6.15
C ALA A 111 0.85 -10.87 4.76
N LYS A 112 0.14 -12.01 4.67
CA LYS A 112 -0.47 -12.50 3.44
C LYS A 112 -1.99 -12.52 3.54
N PHE A 113 -2.64 -11.90 2.55
CA PHE A 113 -4.10 -11.91 2.37
C PHE A 113 -4.89 -11.69 3.67
N LYS A 114 -4.45 -10.73 4.50
CA LYS A 114 -5.17 -10.37 5.73
C LYS A 114 -6.26 -9.36 5.42
N ARG A 115 -7.36 -9.43 6.16
CA ARG A 115 -8.45 -8.47 6.05
C ARG A 115 -8.06 -7.15 6.72
N SER A 116 -8.30 -6.03 6.04
CA SER A 116 -8.26 -4.69 6.63
C SER A 116 -9.61 -4.34 7.27
N ASN A 117 -9.63 -3.28 8.11
CA ASN A 117 -10.88 -2.80 8.72
C ASN A 117 -11.95 -2.40 7.68
N SER A 118 -11.53 -1.96 6.50
CA SER A 118 -12.42 -1.58 5.39
C SER A 118 -12.78 -2.76 4.48
N GLY A 119 -12.40 -4.00 4.84
CA GLY A 119 -12.66 -5.20 4.04
C GLY A 119 -11.78 -5.37 2.81
N THR A 120 -10.71 -4.57 2.69
CA THR A 120 -9.72 -4.69 1.60
C THR A 120 -8.64 -5.71 1.95
N CYS A 121 -7.96 -6.23 0.94
CA CYS A 121 -6.84 -7.15 1.12
C CYS A 121 -5.56 -6.41 1.55
N TYR A 122 -5.03 -6.78 2.71
CA TYR A 122 -3.71 -6.40 3.19
C TYR A 122 -2.71 -7.52 2.87
N ASN A 123 -1.82 -7.27 1.91
CA ASN A 123 -0.86 -8.25 1.43
C ASN A 123 0.50 -7.58 1.23
N GLN A 124 1.54 -8.16 1.83
CA GLN A 124 2.91 -7.69 1.71
C GLN A 124 3.69 -8.56 0.73
N ARG A 125 4.61 -7.97 -0.04
CA ARG A 125 5.43 -8.67 -1.04
C ARG A 125 6.91 -8.32 -0.86
N PRO A 126 7.81 -9.31 -0.75
CA PRO A 126 9.25 -9.03 -0.65
C PRO A 126 9.73 -8.33 -1.93
N ILE A 127 10.58 -7.31 -1.78
CA ILE A 127 11.21 -6.60 -2.91
C ILE A 127 12.72 -6.88 -3.03
N VAL A 128 13.34 -7.31 -1.95
CA VAL A 128 14.77 -7.66 -1.89
C VAL A 128 15.03 -9.08 -2.41
N ALA A 129 16.23 -9.33 -2.89
CA ALA A 129 16.72 -10.63 -3.31
C ALA A 129 17.74 -11.20 -2.32
N VAL A 130 17.93 -12.52 -2.37
CA VAL A 130 18.96 -13.20 -1.57
C VAL A 130 20.34 -12.69 -1.97
N GLY A 131 21.14 -12.28 -0.98
CA GLY A 131 22.48 -11.73 -1.15
C GLY A 131 22.55 -10.20 -1.13
N ASP A 132 21.42 -9.50 -1.20
CA ASP A 132 21.37 -8.04 -1.13
C ASP A 132 21.85 -7.56 0.24
N VAL A 133 22.57 -6.43 0.25
CA VAL A 133 22.97 -5.75 1.49
C VAL A 133 22.00 -4.61 1.70
N VAL A 134 21.30 -4.65 2.83
CA VAL A 134 20.27 -3.69 3.22
C VAL A 134 20.78 -2.83 4.37
N GLU A 135 20.38 -1.56 4.36
CA GLU A 135 20.74 -0.58 5.38
C GLU A 135 19.62 -0.39 6.41
N TYR A 136 19.94 0.33 7.49
CA TYR A 136 18.94 0.69 8.49
C TYR A 136 17.76 1.44 7.85
N ASN A 137 16.55 0.99 8.17
CA ASN A 137 15.28 1.55 7.72
C ASN A 137 15.02 1.47 6.21
N GLU A 138 15.76 0.62 5.49
CA GLU A 138 15.47 0.30 4.10
C GLU A 138 14.26 -0.63 3.99
N ILE A 139 13.46 -0.49 2.93
CA ILE A 139 12.26 -1.31 2.73
C ILE A 139 12.66 -2.69 2.22
N LEU A 140 12.24 -3.73 2.94
CA LEU A 140 12.45 -5.14 2.59
C LEU A 140 11.27 -5.73 1.83
N ALA A 141 10.06 -5.29 2.17
CA ALA A 141 8.82 -5.74 1.54
C ALA A 141 7.82 -4.60 1.41
N ASP A 142 7.20 -4.53 0.24
CA ASP A 142 6.10 -3.64 -0.07
C ASP A 142 4.83 -4.05 0.68
N GLY A 143 4.05 -3.06 1.08
CA GLY A 143 2.70 -3.22 1.60
C GLY A 143 1.63 -3.19 0.50
N PRO A 144 0.35 -3.14 0.87
CA PRO A 144 -0.72 -2.87 -0.09
C PRO A 144 -0.55 -1.47 -0.71
N SER A 145 -0.84 -1.33 -2.00
CA SER A 145 -0.68 -0.07 -2.76
C SER A 145 0.74 0.48 -2.77
N MET A 146 1.73 -0.39 -2.97
CA MET A 146 3.14 -0.02 -3.06
C MET A 146 3.82 -0.79 -4.18
N GLU A 147 4.83 -0.18 -4.80
CA GLU A 147 5.71 -0.82 -5.77
C GLU A 147 7.15 -0.33 -5.55
N LEU A 148 8.07 -1.26 -5.34
CA LEU A 148 9.52 -1.02 -5.18
C LEU A 148 9.85 0.04 -4.12
N GLY A 149 9.12 0.02 -3.01
CA GLY A 149 9.30 0.95 -1.90
C GLY A 149 8.71 2.34 -2.12
N GLU A 150 7.93 2.55 -3.19
CA GLU A 150 7.16 3.78 -3.41
C GLU A 150 5.66 3.55 -3.23
N MET A 151 4.96 4.60 -2.83
CA MET A 151 3.50 4.58 -2.73
C MET A 151 2.88 4.54 -4.13
N ALA A 152 2.10 3.50 -4.41
CA ALA A 152 1.49 3.20 -5.69
C ALA A 152 -0.02 2.95 -5.50
N LEU A 153 -0.80 4.03 -5.41
CA LEU A 153 -2.25 3.95 -5.16
C LEU A 153 -3.09 3.51 -6.37
N GLY A 154 -2.49 3.44 -7.56
CA GLY A 154 -3.23 3.24 -8.81
C GLY A 154 -2.37 2.67 -9.95
N ARG A 155 -2.71 3.07 -11.18
CA ARG A 155 -2.05 2.64 -12.42
C ARG A 155 -1.87 3.82 -13.37
N ASN A 156 -0.77 3.80 -14.13
CA ASN A 156 -0.54 4.76 -15.20
C ASN A 156 -1.30 4.31 -16.45
N VAL A 157 -2.11 5.20 -17.04
CA VAL A 157 -2.92 4.90 -18.23
C VAL A 157 -2.78 5.99 -19.29
N VAL A 158 -2.99 5.62 -20.54
CA VAL A 158 -3.01 6.57 -21.66
C VAL A 158 -4.37 7.25 -21.70
N VAL A 159 -4.38 8.58 -21.57
CA VAL A 159 -5.60 9.40 -21.57
C VAL A 159 -5.59 10.33 -22.78
N GLY A 160 -6.72 10.38 -23.48
CA GLY A 160 -6.97 11.33 -24.58
C GLY A 160 -8.03 12.34 -24.19
N PHE A 161 -7.74 13.63 -24.36
CA PHE A 161 -8.71 14.70 -24.13
C PHE A 161 -9.45 15.01 -25.44
N MET A 162 -10.66 14.48 -25.58
CA MET A 162 -11.55 14.75 -26.71
C MET A 162 -13.01 14.50 -26.30
N THR A 163 -13.96 15.06 -27.03
CA THR A 163 -15.37 14.67 -26.91
C THR A 163 -15.62 13.40 -27.71
N TRP A 164 -16.39 12.46 -27.17
CA TRP A 164 -16.70 11.19 -27.84
C TRP A 164 -18.18 10.84 -27.72
N ASP A 165 -18.95 11.16 -28.77
CA ASP A 165 -20.38 10.82 -28.93
C ASP A 165 -21.28 11.09 -27.70
N GLY A 166 -20.90 12.03 -26.84
CA GLY A 166 -21.61 12.34 -25.60
C GLY A 166 -21.41 11.33 -24.46
N TYR A 167 -20.63 10.27 -24.65
CA TYR A 167 -20.35 9.28 -23.60
C TYR A 167 -19.49 9.84 -22.46
N ASN A 168 -18.76 10.93 -22.71
CA ASN A 168 -18.02 11.69 -21.71
C ASN A 168 -18.70 13.02 -21.36
N TYR A 169 -20.03 13.05 -21.36
CA TYR A 169 -20.79 14.21 -20.89
C TYR A 169 -20.61 14.41 -19.38
N GLU A 170 -20.56 15.68 -18.94
CA GLU A 170 -20.17 16.06 -17.57
C GLU A 170 -18.80 15.46 -17.16
N ASP A 171 -18.75 14.69 -16.08
CA ASP A 171 -17.53 14.08 -15.54
C ASP A 171 -17.46 12.57 -15.85
N ALA A 172 -18.25 12.09 -16.81
CA ALA A 172 -18.24 10.69 -17.20
C ALA A 172 -16.93 10.30 -17.89
N VAL A 173 -16.40 9.13 -17.53
CA VAL A 173 -15.16 8.58 -18.09
C VAL A 173 -15.50 7.34 -18.92
N ILE A 174 -15.06 7.34 -20.18
CA ILE A 174 -15.06 6.14 -21.01
C ILE A 174 -13.72 5.42 -20.87
N MET A 175 -13.76 4.09 -20.85
CA MET A 175 -12.56 3.27 -20.77
C MET A 175 -12.55 2.20 -21.86
N SER A 176 -11.35 1.84 -22.29
CA SER A 176 -11.16 0.71 -23.21
C SER A 176 -11.41 -0.61 -22.49
N GLU A 177 -12.07 -1.55 -23.16
CA GLU A 177 -12.26 -2.93 -22.67
C GLU A 177 -10.92 -3.61 -22.31
N ARG A 178 -9.81 -3.17 -22.91
CA ARG A 178 -8.47 -3.65 -22.59
C ARG A 178 -8.14 -3.56 -21.09
N LEU A 179 -8.59 -2.49 -20.41
CA LEU A 179 -8.32 -2.30 -18.98
C LEU A 179 -8.98 -3.38 -18.11
N VAL A 180 -10.09 -3.95 -18.58
CA VAL A 180 -10.78 -5.07 -17.91
C VAL A 180 -10.09 -6.39 -18.26
N LYS A 181 -9.73 -6.60 -19.53
CA LYS A 181 -9.06 -7.83 -19.98
C LYS A 181 -7.68 -8.03 -19.35
N ASP A 182 -6.96 -6.94 -19.09
CA ASP A 182 -5.61 -6.95 -18.52
C ASP A 182 -5.62 -6.81 -16.98
N ASP A 183 -6.78 -6.90 -16.33
CA ASP A 183 -6.96 -6.81 -14.86
C ASP A 183 -6.33 -5.55 -14.22
N VAL A 184 -6.37 -4.41 -14.93
CA VAL A 184 -5.64 -3.20 -14.52
C VAL A 184 -6.18 -2.62 -13.21
N TYR A 185 -7.50 -2.59 -13.04
CA TYR A 185 -8.18 -2.03 -11.85
C TYR A 185 -8.84 -3.09 -10.97
N THR A 186 -8.35 -4.33 -11.01
CA THR A 186 -8.90 -5.43 -10.21
C THR A 186 -8.44 -5.31 -8.75
N SER A 187 -9.38 -5.31 -7.80
CA SER A 187 -9.13 -5.29 -6.35
C SER A 187 -9.58 -6.59 -5.68
N ILE A 188 -9.04 -6.87 -4.49
CA ILE A 188 -9.40 -8.05 -3.69
C ILE A 188 -10.07 -7.59 -2.40
N HIS A 189 -11.26 -8.11 -2.14
CA HIS A 189 -12.05 -7.85 -0.93
C HIS A 189 -12.18 -9.14 -0.11
N ILE A 190 -12.11 -9.00 1.21
CA ILE A 190 -12.18 -10.12 2.16
C ILE A 190 -13.31 -9.84 3.15
N GLU A 191 -14.29 -10.75 3.14
CA GLU A 191 -15.42 -10.76 4.07
C GLU A 191 -15.26 -11.90 5.08
N GLU A 192 -15.70 -11.64 6.29
CA GLU A 192 -15.59 -12.57 7.41
C GLU A 192 -16.98 -12.77 8.01
N TYR A 193 -17.38 -14.03 8.06
CA TYR A 193 -18.66 -14.45 8.59
C TYR A 193 -18.40 -15.34 9.79
N GLU A 194 -18.86 -14.91 10.96
CA GLU A 194 -18.77 -15.68 12.19
C GLU A 194 -20.12 -16.32 12.50
N SER A 195 -20.08 -17.59 12.89
CA SER A 195 -21.24 -18.33 13.38
C SER A 195 -20.83 -19.03 14.66
N GLU A 196 -21.62 -18.85 15.72
CA GLU A 196 -21.40 -19.46 17.01
C GLU A 196 -22.66 -20.22 17.42
N ALA A 197 -22.47 -21.41 17.99
CA ALA A 197 -23.52 -22.14 18.67
C ALA A 197 -23.54 -21.72 20.13
N ARG A 198 -24.74 -21.40 20.65
CA ARG A 198 -24.91 -20.95 22.03
C ARG A 198 -25.70 -21.95 22.86
N ASP A 199 -25.43 -21.94 24.16
CA ASP A 199 -26.25 -22.67 25.12
C ASP A 199 -27.54 -21.90 25.40
N THR A 200 -28.66 -22.50 25.02
CA THR A 200 -29.98 -21.96 25.33
C THR A 200 -30.59 -22.70 26.52
N LYS A 201 -31.67 -22.15 27.09
CA LYS A 201 -32.42 -22.83 28.17
C LYS A 201 -33.09 -24.13 27.73
N LEU A 202 -33.29 -24.32 26.42
CA LEU A 202 -33.91 -25.51 25.84
C LEU A 202 -32.87 -26.59 25.48
N GLY A 203 -31.59 -26.24 25.56
CA GLY A 203 -30.47 -27.11 25.21
C GLY A 203 -29.35 -26.37 24.49
N PRO A 204 -28.17 -26.98 24.37
CA PRO A 204 -27.08 -26.49 23.53
C PRO A 204 -27.50 -26.48 22.05
N GLU A 205 -27.13 -25.45 21.32
CA GLU A 205 -27.14 -25.48 19.85
C GLU A 205 -25.98 -26.33 19.33
N GLU A 206 -26.18 -27.01 18.19
CA GLU A 206 -25.16 -27.85 17.56
C GLU A 206 -24.88 -27.38 16.12
N ILE A 207 -23.60 -27.22 15.78
CA ILE A 207 -23.18 -26.98 14.39
C ILE A 207 -23.08 -28.35 13.71
N THR A 208 -24.12 -28.70 12.96
CA THR A 208 -24.22 -29.99 12.26
C THR A 208 -24.61 -29.80 10.80
N ARG A 209 -24.27 -30.79 9.97
CA ARG A 209 -24.72 -30.87 8.57
C ARG A 209 -26.16 -31.41 8.46
N ASP A 210 -26.72 -31.97 9.53
CA ASP A 210 -28.11 -32.46 9.56
C ASP A 210 -29.10 -31.29 9.72
N ILE A 211 -29.40 -30.62 8.62
CA ILE A 211 -30.29 -29.45 8.59
C ILE A 211 -31.70 -29.89 8.20
N PRO A 212 -32.72 -29.73 9.07
CA PRO A 212 -34.08 -30.13 8.76
C PRO A 212 -34.65 -29.31 7.60
N ASN A 213 -35.42 -29.96 6.72
CA ASN A 213 -36.07 -29.37 5.55
C ASN A 213 -35.12 -28.86 4.44
N VAL A 214 -33.85 -29.26 4.45
CA VAL A 214 -32.90 -29.01 3.34
C VAL A 214 -32.64 -30.32 2.61
N SER A 215 -32.71 -30.31 1.28
CA SER A 215 -32.41 -31.47 0.44
C SER A 215 -30.92 -31.84 0.51
N GLU A 216 -30.56 -33.14 0.48
CA GLU A 216 -29.16 -33.61 0.51
C GLU A 216 -28.27 -33.00 -0.59
N SER A 217 -28.84 -32.56 -1.72
CA SER A 217 -28.10 -31.88 -2.80
C SER A 217 -27.67 -30.44 -2.48
N ALA A 218 -28.20 -29.83 -1.42
CA ALA A 218 -27.91 -28.46 -0.98
C ALA A 218 -27.01 -28.41 0.28
N THR A 219 -26.52 -29.57 0.74
CA THR A 219 -25.72 -29.77 1.96
C THR A 219 -24.35 -30.38 1.63
#